data_AF-A0A839VP96-F1
#
_entry.id   AF-A0A839VP96-F1
#
_cell.length_a   1.000
_cell.length_b   1.000
_cell.length_c   1.000
_cell.angle_alpha   90.00
_cell.angle_beta   90.00
_cell.angle_gamma   90.00
#
_symmetry.space_group_name_H-M   'P 1'
#
loop_
_entity.id
_entity.type
_entity.pdbx_description
1 polymer ?
#
loop_
_entity_poly.entity_id
_entity_poly.type
_entity_poly.pdbx_seq_one_letter_code
_entity_poly.pdbx_strand_id
1 'polypeptide(L)'
;MSQEKLGEAIGLTFQQVQKYERGANRIGASRLFDLSRVLDVPVSFFFDDMPAEAAAAPVDDDEGGGAAFEERSGGYEPDPMAKRETLELVRAYYRINDPSVRKRLFELTKAVANSGMVEAAE
;
A
#
# COMPACT_ATOMS: atom_id res chain seq x y z
N MET A 1 6.57 25.32 6.84
CA MET A 1 5.98 24.56 5.70
C MET A 1 4.61 24.05 6.14
N SER A 2 3.57 24.04 5.29
CA SER A 2 2.27 23.43 5.64
C SER A 2 2.26 21.94 5.31
N GLN A 3 1.36 21.16 5.92
CA GLN A 3 1.22 19.71 5.67
C GLN A 3 0.85 19.39 4.21
N GLU A 4 0.04 20.24 3.57
CA GLU A 4 -0.27 20.14 2.14
C GLU A 4 1.00 20.30 1.30
N LYS A 5 1.81 21.34 1.56
CA LYS A 5 3.08 21.58 0.86
C LYS A 5 4.10 20.48 1.13
N LEU A 6 4.14 19.93 2.35
CA LEU A 6 4.98 18.79 2.68
C LEU A 6 4.55 17.57 1.87
N GLY A 7 3.25 17.26 1.86
CA GLY A 7 2.67 16.18 1.07
C GLY A 7 3.02 16.30 -0.40
N GLU A 8 2.80 17.47 -1.01
CA GLU A 8 3.16 17.74 -2.40
C GLU A 8 4.65 17.50 -2.68
N ALA A 9 5.54 17.94 -1.79
CA ALA A 9 6.99 17.80 -1.95
C ALA A 9 7.47 16.34 -1.96
N ILE A 10 6.75 15.43 -1.29
CA ILE A 10 7.05 14.00 -1.24
C ILE A 10 6.02 13.14 -1.99
N GLY A 11 5.10 13.75 -2.75
CA GLY A 11 4.08 13.02 -3.51
C GLY A 11 3.09 12.24 -2.64
N LEU A 12 2.71 12.80 -1.48
CA LEU A 12 1.69 12.27 -0.57
C LEU A 12 0.50 13.22 -0.46
N THR A 13 -0.66 12.67 -0.14
CA THR A 13 -1.85 13.47 0.18
C THR A 13 -1.72 14.09 1.58
N PHE A 14 -2.38 15.23 1.79
CA PHE A 14 -2.51 15.85 3.12
C PHE A 14 -3.01 14.86 4.19
N GLN A 15 -4.00 14.04 3.84
CA GLN A 15 -4.55 13.01 4.74
C GLN A 15 -3.50 11.96 5.11
N GLN A 16 -2.61 11.58 4.19
CA GLN A 16 -1.54 10.63 4.49
C GLN A 16 -0.49 11.23 5.43
N VAL A 17 -0.13 12.49 5.23
CA VAL A 17 0.75 13.23 6.16
C VAL A 17 0.14 13.24 7.56
N GLN A 18 -1.16 13.51 7.67
CA GLN A 18 -1.86 13.45 8.96
C GLN A 18 -1.85 12.06 9.60
N LYS A 19 -1.95 10.98 8.81
CA LYS A 19 -1.88 9.60 9.34
C LYS A 19 -0.49 9.28 9.90
N TYR A 20 0.57 9.81 9.30
CA TYR A 20 1.93 9.69 9.81
C TYR A 20 2.14 10.47 11.11
N GLU A 21 1.69 11.72 11.16
CA GLU A 21 1.81 12.54 12.37
C GLU A 21 1.07 11.95 13.58
N ARG A 22 -0.08 11.32 13.35
CA ARG A 22 -0.86 10.66 14.42
C ARG A 22 -0.38 9.25 14.74
N GLY A 23 0.64 8.74 14.05
CA GLY A 23 1.15 7.37 14.20
C GLY A 23 0.16 6.28 13.78
N ALA A 24 -0.92 6.65 13.05
CA ALA A 24 -1.92 5.69 12.57
C ALA A 24 -1.36 4.79 11.45
N ASN A 25 -0.39 5.30 10.69
CA ASN A 25 0.36 4.56 9.68
C ASN A 25 1.85 4.55 10.03
N ARG A 26 2.51 3.39 9.86
CA ARG A 26 3.97 3.31 9.90
C ARG A 26 4.58 3.97 8.67
N ILE A 27 5.79 4.52 8.84
CA ILE A 27 6.56 5.15 7.76
C ILE A 27 7.70 4.20 7.38
N GLY A 28 7.76 3.79 6.11
CA GLY A 28 8.89 3.02 5.60
C GLY A 28 10.18 3.87 5.52
N ALA A 29 11.34 3.22 5.62
CA ALA A 29 12.65 3.89 5.65
C ALA A 29 12.87 4.87 4.47
N SER A 30 12.38 4.52 3.27
CA SER A 30 12.47 5.40 2.09
C SER A 30 11.71 6.71 2.26
N ARG A 31 10.48 6.64 2.80
CA ARG A 31 9.67 7.84 3.07
C ARG A 31 10.26 8.68 4.18
N LEU A 32 10.83 8.05 5.21
CA LEU A 32 11.53 8.74 6.29
C LEU A 32 12.75 9.52 5.75
N PHE A 33 13.46 8.95 4.78
CA PHE A 33 14.57 9.61 4.11
C PHE A 33 14.14 10.77 3.20
N ASP A 34 13.05 10.60 2.44
CA ASP A 34 12.48 11.72 1.65
C ASP A 34 12.04 12.88 2.56
N LEU A 35 11.41 12.56 3.69
CA LEU A 35 11.02 13.54 4.71
C LEU A 35 12.24 14.29 5.26
N SER A 36 13.34 13.59 5.55
CA SER A 36 14.58 14.22 6.04
C SER A 36 15.14 15.22 5.04
N ARG A 37 15.09 14.90 3.74
CA ARG A 37 15.55 15.80 2.66
C ARG A 37 14.66 17.03 2.50
N VAL A 38 13.34 16.87 2.58
CA VAL A 38 12.40 18.00 2.41
C VAL A 38 12.40 18.93 3.63
N LEU A 39 12.60 18.37 4.82
CA LEU A 39 12.71 19.14 6.06
C LEU A 39 14.12 19.68 6.33
N ASP A 40 15.09 19.32 5.49
CA ASP A 40 16.50 19.70 5.61
C ASP A 40 17.11 19.32 6.96
N VAL A 41 16.85 18.08 7.41
CA VAL A 41 17.38 17.51 8.64
C VAL A 41 18.05 16.16 8.37
N PRO A 42 19.08 15.78 9.16
CA PRO A 42 19.61 14.42 9.13
C PRO A 42 18.51 13.40 9.45
N VAL A 43 18.56 12.22 8.84
CA VAL A 43 17.58 11.15 9.12
C VAL A 43 17.58 10.72 10.60
N SER A 44 18.70 10.90 11.31
CA SER A 44 18.82 10.64 12.74
C SER A 44 17.88 11.50 13.59
N PHE A 45 17.50 12.68 13.11
CA PHE A 45 16.58 13.60 13.80
C PHE A 45 15.27 12.91 14.24
N PHE A 46 14.74 11.99 13.43
CA PHE A 46 13.50 11.27 13.74
C PHE A 46 13.64 10.24 14.88
N PHE A 47 14.87 10.00 15.35
CA PHE A 47 15.20 9.01 16.37
C PHE A 47 15.84 9.62 17.62
N ASP A 48 16.15 10.93 17.64
CA ASP A 48 16.91 11.58 18.72
C ASP A 48 16.20 11.45 20.09
N ASP A 49 14.88 11.50 20.11
CA ASP A 49 14.05 11.37 21.32
C ASP A 49 13.43 9.96 21.50
N MET A 50 13.93 8.95 20.78
CA MET A 50 13.41 7.60 20.89
C MET A 50 13.80 6.97 22.24
N PRO A 51 12.84 6.54 23.08
CA PRO A 51 13.16 5.93 24.37
C PRO A 51 13.95 4.62 24.17
N ALA A 52 14.90 4.34 25.07
CA ALA A 52 15.76 3.18 24.98
C ALA A 52 14.97 1.85 24.94
N GLU A 53 13.80 1.80 25.58
CA GLU A 53 12.90 0.65 25.52
C GLU A 53 12.29 0.43 24.13
N ALA A 54 12.07 1.48 23.34
CA ALA A 54 11.54 1.36 21.97
C ALA A 54 12.59 0.84 20.98
N ALA A 55 13.87 1.15 21.20
CA ALA A 55 14.98 0.60 20.40
C ALA A 55 15.20 -0.90 20.66
N ALA A 56 14.79 -1.40 21.83
CA ALA A 56 14.94 -2.79 22.24
C ALA A 56 13.66 -3.64 22.03
N ALA A 57 12.55 -3.02 21.63
CA ALA A 57 11.32 -3.73 21.34
C ALA A 57 11.52 -4.67 20.14
N PRO A 58 11.03 -5.92 20.19
CA PRO A 58 11.04 -6.80 19.03
C PRO A 58 10.36 -6.09 17.87
N VAL A 59 10.99 -6.12 16.70
CA VAL A 59 10.30 -5.77 15.46
C VAL A 59 9.23 -6.84 15.29
N ASP A 60 7.98 -6.51 15.62
CA ASP A 60 6.84 -7.31 15.19
C ASP A 60 6.88 -7.28 13.66
N ASP A 61 7.40 -8.35 13.06
CA ASP A 61 7.26 -8.66 11.66
C ASP A 61 5.76 -8.93 11.42
N ASP A 62 4.97 -7.86 11.36
CA ASP A 62 3.65 -7.95 10.75
C ASP A 62 3.88 -8.30 9.29
N GLU A 63 3.81 -9.60 9.00
CA GLU A 63 3.77 -10.23 7.69
C GLU A 63 2.52 -9.82 6.87
N GLY A 64 1.97 -8.63 7.12
CA GLY A 64 0.86 -7.98 6.44
C GLY A 64 1.19 -6.60 5.86
N GLY A 65 2.41 -6.08 6.06
CA GLY A 65 2.83 -4.73 5.63
C GLY A 65 3.43 -4.62 4.22
N GLY A 66 3.33 -5.67 3.40
CA GLY A 66 3.79 -5.68 2.01
C GLY A 66 2.83 -4.93 1.06
N ALA A 67 2.59 -3.65 1.29
CA ALA A 67 1.93 -2.77 0.34
C ALA A 67 2.83 -1.58 0.02
N ALA A 68 3.73 -1.85 -0.93
CA ALA A 68 4.24 -0.96 -1.96
C ALA A 68 4.87 0.38 -1.51
N PHE A 69 6.20 0.38 -1.64
CA PHE A 69 6.88 1.48 -2.32
C PHE A 69 6.17 1.77 -3.65
N GLU A 70 5.21 2.68 -3.68
CA GLU A 70 4.70 3.21 -4.94
C GLU A 70 5.52 4.43 -5.35
N GLU A 71 6.34 4.18 -6.38
CA GLU A 71 6.91 5.17 -7.28
C GLU A 71 5.82 6.07 -7.87
N ARG A 72 6.23 7.30 -8.20
CA ARG A 72 5.43 8.36 -8.79
C ARG A 72 4.74 7.90 -10.08
N SER A 73 3.44 8.18 -10.24
CA SER A 73 2.91 8.99 -11.37
C SER A 73 1.39 9.21 -11.32
N GLY A 74 1.03 10.44 -11.72
CA GLY A 74 -0.21 10.91 -12.36
C GLY A 74 -1.53 10.13 -12.24
N GLY A 75 -2.59 10.88 -11.92
CA GLY A 75 -3.98 10.50 -12.24
C GLY A 75 -4.46 9.26 -11.50
N TYR A 76 -5.03 9.46 -10.31
CA TYR A 76 -5.67 8.39 -9.57
C TYR A 76 -6.94 7.92 -10.30
N GLU A 77 -6.80 6.98 -11.23
CA GLU A 77 -7.78 5.91 -11.33
C GLU A 77 -7.54 5.00 -10.12
N PRO A 78 -8.55 4.73 -9.27
CA PRO A 78 -8.38 3.81 -8.16
C PRO A 78 -7.96 2.45 -8.70
N ASP A 79 -6.79 1.97 -8.26
CA ASP A 79 -6.29 0.64 -8.60
C ASP A 79 -7.41 -0.40 -8.39
N PRO A 80 -7.88 -1.10 -9.44
CA PRO A 80 -8.93 -2.10 -9.31
C PRO A 80 -8.53 -3.26 -8.37
N MET A 81 -7.23 -3.42 -8.05
CA MET A 81 -6.72 -4.35 -7.05
C MET A 81 -6.80 -3.84 -5.60
N ALA A 82 -7.01 -2.53 -5.39
CA ALA A 82 -7.28 -1.95 -4.06
C ALA A 82 -8.72 -2.19 -3.58
N LYS A 83 -9.60 -2.73 -4.43
CA LYS A 83 -10.96 -3.10 -4.03
C LYS A 83 -10.90 -4.30 -3.08
N ARG A 84 -11.56 -4.16 -1.91
CA ARG A 84 -11.59 -5.19 -0.86
C ARG A 84 -12.02 -6.56 -1.39
N GLU A 85 -12.96 -6.57 -2.33
CA GLU A 85 -13.45 -7.75 -3.02
C GLU A 85 -12.35 -8.47 -3.83
N THR A 86 -11.51 -7.73 -4.57
CA THR A 86 -10.42 -8.30 -5.35
C THR A 86 -9.41 -9.00 -4.45
N LEU A 87 -9.07 -8.38 -3.32
CA LEU A 87 -8.15 -8.98 -2.34
C LEU A 87 -8.74 -10.22 -1.66
N GLU A 88 -10.03 -10.21 -1.34
CA GLU A 88 -10.74 -11.37 -0.80
C GLU A 88 -10.76 -12.53 -1.82
N LEU A 89 -11.00 -12.24 -3.10
CA LEU A 89 -10.96 -13.23 -4.18
C LEU A 89 -9.57 -13.85 -4.34
N VAL A 90 -8.51 -13.04 -4.36
CA VAL A 90 -7.12 -13.52 -4.48
C VAL A 90 -6.76 -14.40 -3.27
N ARG A 91 -7.10 -13.97 -2.05
CA ARG A 91 -6.85 -14.79 -0.84
C ARG A 91 -7.61 -16.11 -0.88
N ALA A 92 -8.86 -16.10 -1.32
CA ALA A 92 -9.66 -17.32 -1.46
C ALA A 92 -9.08 -18.27 -2.51
N TYR A 93 -8.60 -17.75 -3.65
CA TYR A 93 -7.97 -18.53 -4.71
C TYR A 93 -6.75 -19.32 -4.24
N TYR A 94 -5.87 -18.70 -3.45
CA TYR A 94 -4.67 -19.36 -2.91
C TYR A 94 -4.97 -20.43 -1.85
N ARG A 95 -6.13 -20.39 -1.17
CA ARG A 95 -6.55 -21.42 -0.20
C ARG A 95 -7.03 -22.72 -0.85
N ILE A 96 -7.24 -22.73 -2.17
CA ILE A 96 -7.71 -23.92 -2.88
C ILE A 96 -6.55 -24.90 -3.05
N ASN A 97 -6.49 -25.94 -2.22
CA ASN A 97 -5.40 -26.92 -2.25
C ASN A 97 -5.42 -27.84 -3.47
N ASP A 98 -6.59 -28.10 -4.08
CA ASP A 98 -6.73 -28.94 -5.27
C ASP A 98 -6.41 -28.13 -6.55
N PRO A 99 -5.32 -28.47 -7.29
CA PRO A 99 -4.95 -27.76 -8.52
C PRO A 99 -6.01 -27.85 -9.62
N SER A 100 -6.77 -28.94 -9.68
CA SER A 100 -7.81 -29.16 -10.69
C SER A 100 -9.00 -28.24 -10.46
N VAL A 101 -9.39 -28.05 -9.19
CA VAL A 101 -10.45 -27.10 -8.80
C VAL A 101 -10.01 -25.67 -9.10
N ARG A 102 -8.77 -25.32 -8.73
CA ARG A 102 -8.19 -24.00 -8.97
C ARG A 102 -8.19 -23.64 -10.46
N LYS A 103 -7.80 -24.60 -11.32
CA LYS A 103 -7.82 -24.44 -12.79
C LYS A 103 -9.25 -24.21 -13.32
N ARG A 104 -10.24 -24.97 -12.84
CA ARG A 104 -11.64 -24.79 -13.27
C ARG A 104 -12.19 -23.42 -12.89
N LEU A 105 -11.87 -22.94 -11.69
CA LEU A 105 -12.28 -21.60 -11.24
C LEU A 105 -11.67 -20.51 -12.13
N PHE A 106 -10.38 -20.64 -12.47
CA PHE A 106 -9.71 -19.72 -13.38
C PHE A 106 -10.40 -19.67 -14.76
N GLU A 107 -10.68 -20.82 -15.36
CA GLU A 107 -11.38 -20.89 -16.66
C GLU A 107 -12.80 -20.30 -16.57
N LEU A 108 -13.51 -20.52 -15.47
CA LEU A 108 -14.84 -19.91 -15.25
C LEU A 108 -14.75 -18.39 -15.15
N THR A 109 -13.83 -17.85 -14.34
CA THR A 109 -13.63 -16.40 -14.22
C THR A 109 -13.29 -15.78 -15.57
N LYS A 110 -12.43 -16.44 -16.36
CA LYS A 110 -12.08 -16.02 -17.73
C LYS A 110 -13.28 -16.06 -18.67
N ALA A 111 -14.11 -17.10 -18.61
CA ALA A 111 -15.31 -17.23 -19.43
C ALA A 111 -16.32 -16.12 -19.12
N VAL A 112 -16.61 -15.89 -17.83
CA VAL A 112 -17.55 -14.84 -17.38
C VAL A 112 -17.06 -13.45 -17.77
N ALA A 113 -15.76 -13.16 -17.60
CA ALA A 113 -15.17 -11.89 -18.02
C ALA A 113 -15.33 -11.63 -19.53
N ASN A 114 -15.16 -12.68 -20.34
CA ASN A 114 -15.33 -12.60 -21.79
C ASN A 114 -16.81 -12.55 -22.23
N SER A 115 -17.74 -13.09 -21.44
CA SER A 115 -19.18 -13.03 -21.74
C SER A 115 -19.73 -11.60 -21.68
N GLY A 116 -19.23 -10.75 -20.77
CA GLY A 116 -19.65 -9.34 -20.66
C GLY A 116 -19.13 -8.42 -21.78
N MET A 117 -18.15 -8.86 -22.57
CA MET A 117 -17.61 -8.07 -23.68
C MET A 117 -18.40 -8.24 -24.99
N VAL A 118 -19.31 -9.21 -25.07
CA VAL A 118 -20.07 -9.51 -26.30
C VAL A 118 -21.34 -8.67 -26.43
N GLU A 119 -21.94 -8.21 -25.32
CA GLU A 119 -23.15 -7.36 -25.35
C GLU A 119 -22.88 -5.88 -25.68
N ALA A 120 -21.62 -5.42 -25.62
CA ALA A 120 -21.27 -4.02 -25.88
C ALA A 120 -20.97 -3.71 -27.36
N ALA A 121 -21.14 -4.69 -28.25
CA ALA A 121 -20.78 -4.61 -29.67
C ALA A 121 -21.98 -4.72 -30.63
N GLU A 122 -23.21 -4.60 -30.13
CA GLU A 122 -24.45 -4.56 -30.93
C GLU A 122 -25.24 -3.26 -30.63
#